data_AF-A0A7C3H433-F1
#
_entry.id   AF-A0A7C3H433-F1
#
_cell.length_a   1.000
_cell.length_b   1.000
_cell.length_c   1.000
_cell.angle_alpha   90.00
_cell.angle_beta   90.00
_cell.angle_gamma   90.00
#
_symmetry.space_group_name_H-M   'P 1'
#
loop_
_entity.id
_entity.type
_entity.pdbx_description
1 polymer ?
#
loop_
_entity_poly.entity_id
_entity_poly.type
_entity_poly.pdbx_seq_one_letter_code
_entity_poly.pdbx_strand_id
1 'polypeptide(L)' 'MLFGAAAWETAVRDRRVGWSPDVRERNLGLICNNTCFLIPSWINIPHLASHVLDACLRRLSQDWEQQFPLKNKT' A
#
# COMPACT_ATOMS: atom_id res chain seq x y z
N MET A 1 -9.89 -1.80 -5.56
CA MET A 1 -8.45 -1.66 -5.89
C MET A 1 -7.72 -2.80 -5.21
N LEU A 2 -6.73 -3.41 -5.85
CA LEU A 2 -6.00 -4.55 -5.30
C LEU A 2 -4.69 -4.07 -4.67
N PHE A 3 -4.44 -4.48 -3.43
CA PHE A 3 -3.17 -4.28 -2.75
C PHE A 3 -2.47 -5.62 -2.56
N GLY A 4 -1.21 -5.70 -2.97
CA GLY A 4 -0.39 -6.90 -2.89
C GLY A 4 0.77 -6.76 -1.91
N ALA A 5 1.57 -7.81 -1.79
CA ALA A 5 2.77 -7.80 -0.96
C ALA A 5 3.70 -6.64 -1.33
N ALA A 6 4.40 -6.09 -0.33
CA ALA A 6 5.42 -5.08 -0.56
C ALA A 6 6.53 -5.61 -1.47
N ALA A 7 7.12 -4.70 -2.26
CA ALA A 7 8.32 -5.03 -3.01
C ALA A 7 9.46 -5.30 -2.02
N TRP A 8 10.19 -6.39 -2.24
CA TRP A 8 11.29 -6.80 -1.37
C TRP A 8 12.30 -5.67 -1.14
N GLU A 9 12.73 -5.03 -2.23
CA GLU A 9 13.66 -3.92 -2.18
C GLU A 9 13.20 -2.78 -3.09
N THR A 10 13.23 -1.57 -2.57
CA THR A 10 12.91 -0.37 -3.33
C THR A 10 13.76 0.76 -2.79
N ALA A 11 14.91 1.00 -3.42
CA ALA A 11 15.92 1.92 -2.90
C ALA A 11 15.39 3.35 -2.67
N VAL A 12 14.41 3.80 -3.47
CA VAL A 12 13.75 5.10 -3.27
C VAL A 12 12.91 5.13 -1.99
N ARG A 13 12.10 4.09 -1.73
CA ARG A 13 11.34 3.95 -0.48
C ARG A 13 12.29 3.92 0.70
N ASP A 14 13.29 3.04 0.65
CA ASP A 14 14.18 2.80 1.77
C ASP A 14 14.95 4.09 2.15
N ARG A 15 15.46 4.83 1.16
CA ARG A 15 16.08 6.14 1.41
C ARG A 15 15.12 7.19 1.95
N ARG A 16 13.89 7.26 1.43
CA ARG A 16 12.92 8.28 1.84
C ARG A 16 12.40 8.05 3.26
N VAL A 17 12.18 6.80 3.65
CA VAL A 17 11.74 6.44 5.00
C VAL A 17 12.93 6.37 5.97
N GLY A 18 14.16 6.23 5.47
CA GLY A 18 15.38 6.10 6.28
C GLY A 18 15.62 4.68 6.77
N TRP A 19 15.17 3.67 6.01
CA TRP A 19 15.34 2.27 6.34
C TRP A 19 16.74 1.76 5.96
N SER A 20 17.46 1.23 6.94
CA SER A 20 18.53 0.27 6.71
C SER A 20 17.96 -1.09 6.31
N PRO A 21 18.78 -2.01 5.76
CA PRO A 21 18.31 -3.34 5.35
C PRO A 21 17.60 -4.13 6.47
N ASP A 22 18.09 -4.06 7.72
CA ASP A 22 17.50 -4.75 8.86
C ASP A 22 16.16 -4.12 9.28
N VAL A 23 16.04 -2.78 9.20
CA VAL A 23 14.79 -2.07 9.45
C VAL A 23 13.76 -2.41 8.37
N ARG A 24 14.20 -2.49 7.11
CA ARG A 24 13.35 -2.90 6.00
C ARG A 24 12.77 -4.29 6.21
N GLU A 25 13.59 -5.27 6.55
CA GLU A 25 13.17 -6.66 6.76
C GLU A 25 12.09 -6.77 7.85
N ARG A 26 12.29 -6.09 8.99
CA ARG A 26 11.33 -6.09 10.10
C ARG A 26 10.00 -5.43 9.76
N ASN A 27 10.02 -4.41 8.90
CA ASN A 27 8.84 -3.60 8.59
C ASN A 27 8.14 -3.97 7.27
N LEU A 28 8.74 -4.84 6.44
CA LEU A 28 8.20 -5.13 5.11
C LEU A 28 6.78 -5.71 5.16
N GLY A 29 6.50 -6.52 6.19
CA GLY A 29 5.17 -7.11 6.43
C GLY A 29 4.09 -6.09 6.84
N LEU A 30 4.49 -4.85 7.16
CA LEU A 30 3.58 -3.75 7.48
C LEU A 30 3.28 -2.87 6.25
N ILE A 31 3.82 -3.21 5.08
CA ILE A 31 3.64 -2.48 3.84
C ILE A 31 2.92 -3.36 2.81
N CYS A 32 2.10 -2.72 1.99
CA CYS A 32 1.55 -3.29 0.77
C CYS A 32 1.88 -2.41 -0.43
N ASN A 33 1.95 -3.02 -1.61
CA ASN A 33 2.02 -2.29 -2.87
C ASN A 33 0.63 -2.12 -3.48
N ASN A 34 0.37 -0.96 -4.09
CA ASN A 34 -0.76 -0.83 -4.99
C ASN A 34 -0.48 -1.61 -6.28
N THR A 35 -1.31 -2.60 -6.60
CA THR A 35 -1.25 -3.25 -7.90
C THR A 35 -1.77 -2.29 -8.96
N CYS A 36 -1.15 -2.27 -10.14
CA CYS A 36 -1.58 -1.42 -11.25
C CYS A 36 -3.11 -1.49 -11.44
N PHE A 37 -3.76 -0.34 -11.54
CA PHE A 37 -5.17 -0.23 -11.91
C PHE A 37 -5.30 0.56 -13.22
N LEU A 38 -6.26 0.16 -14.04
CA LEU A 38 -6.47 0.72 -15.38
C LEU A 38 -7.61 1.75 -15.35
N ILE A 39 -7.35 2.93 -15.88
CA ILE A 39 -8.40 3.86 -16.31
C ILE A 39 -8.51 3.73 -17.83
N PRO A 40 -9.65 3.27 -18.36
CA PRO A 40 -9.84 3.15 -19.80
C PRO A 40 -9.72 4.51 -20.51
N SER A 41 -9.22 4.53 -21.74
CA SER A 41 -8.93 5.77 -22.49
C SER A 41 -10.17 6.62 -22.79
N TRP A 42 -11.36 6.02 -22.81
CA TRP A 42 -12.63 6.73 -22.99
C TRP A 42 -13.15 7.40 -21.72
N ILE A 43 -12.54 7.14 -20.55
CA ILE A 43 -12.85 7.82 -19.30
C ILE A 43 -11.92 9.02 -19.15
N ASN A 44 -12.46 10.23 -19.32
CA ASN A 44 -11.70 11.47 -19.23
C ASN A 44 -12.20 12.35 -18.08
N ILE A 45 -11.89 11.93 -16.85
CA ILE A 45 -12.22 12.67 -15.63
C ILE A 45 -10.91 13.18 -15.02
N PRO A 46 -10.73 14.50 -14.86
CA PRO A 46 -9.54 15.07 -14.23
C PRO A 46 -9.30 14.46 -12.84
N HIS A 47 -8.04 14.10 -12.56
CA HIS A 47 -7.60 13.58 -11.25
C HIS A 47 -8.28 12.29 -10.75
N LEU A 48 -9.01 11.56 -11.61
CA LEU A 48 -9.74 10.35 -11.22
C LEU A 48 -8.86 9.32 -10.52
N ALA A 49 -7.67 9.05 -11.06
CA ALA A 49 -6.73 8.09 -10.49
C ALA A 49 -6.35 8.44 -9.04
N SER A 50 -5.91 9.69 -8.82
CA SER A 50 -5.52 10.16 -7.49
C SER A 50 -6.70 10.16 -6.53
N HIS A 51 -7.87 10.61 -6.98
CA HIS A 51 -9.08 10.67 -6.16
C HIS A 51 -9.51 9.28 -5.66
N VAL A 52 -9.58 8.29 -6.55
CA VAL A 52 -9.96 6.92 -6.19
C VAL A 52 -8.90 6.27 -5.31
N LEU A 53 -7.61 6.45 -5.63
CA LEU A 53 -6.52 5.93 -4.82
C LEU A 53 -6.55 6.50 -3.39
N ASP A 54 -6.72 7.81 -3.27
CA ASP A 54 -6.82 8.52 -1.99
C ASP A 54 -8.02 8.06 -1.14
N ALA A 55 -9.17 7.82 -1.78
CA ALA A 55 -10.34 7.23 -1.12
C ALA A 55 -10.07 5.81 -0.60
N CYS A 56 -9.36 4.97 -1.38
CA CYS A 56 -8.96 3.63 -0.92
C CYS A 56 -7.93 3.71 0.22
N LEU A 57 -6.91 4.56 0.11
CA LEU A 57 -5.84 4.69 1.12
C LEU A 57 -6.38 5.11 2.49
N ARG A 58 -7.38 5.99 2.55
CA ARG A 58 -8.04 6.39 3.80
C ARG A 58 -8.65 5.23 4.59
N ARG A 59 -9.03 4.15 3.91
CA ARG A 59 -9.72 3.00 4.53
C ARG A 59 -8.82 1.78 4.69
N LEU A 60 -7.72 1.72 3.93
CA LEU A 60 -6.90 0.52 3.77
C LEU A 60 -6.46 -0.13 5.09
N SER A 61 -5.99 0.67 6.06
CA SER A 61 -5.57 0.14 7.38
C SER A 61 -6.73 -0.48 8.14
N GLN A 62 -7.88 0.20 8.17
CA GLN A 62 -9.07 -0.28 8.85
C GLN A 62 -9.61 -1.55 8.18
N ASP A 63 -9.68 -1.57 6.84
CA ASP A 63 -10.13 -2.74 6.09
C ASP A 63 -9.20 -3.95 6.35
N TRP A 64 -7.88 -3.72 6.46
CA TRP A 64 -6.90 -4.76 6.81
C TRP A 64 -7.12 -5.33 8.22
N GLU A 65 -7.27 -4.48 9.23
CA GLU A 65 -7.54 -4.89 10.61
C GLU A 65 -8.86 -5.64 10.76
N GLN A 66 -9.90 -5.25 10.00
CA GLN A 66 -11.19 -5.93 10.00
C GLN A 66 -11.11 -7.33 9.36
N GLN A 67 -10.35 -7.48 8.28
CA GLN A 67 -10.20 -8.75 7.59
C GLN A 67 -9.24 -9.71 8.30
N PHE A 68 -8.18 -9.17 8.90
CA PHE A 68 -7.15 -9.92 9.64
C PHE A 68 -7.01 -9.36 11.06
N PRO A 69 -8.03 -9.55 11.91
CA PRO A 69 -7.96 -9.06 13.28
C PRO A 69 -6.75 -9.67 13.96
N LEU A 70 -5.85 -8.81 14.43
CA LEU A 70 -4.69 -9.22 15.20
C LEU A 70 -5.21 -9.95 16.44
N LYS A 71 -5.12 -11.28 16.43
CA LYS A 71 -5.26 -12.05 17.67
C LYS A 71 -4.08 -11.65 18.52
N ASN A 72 -4.34 -10.92 19.61
CA ASN A 72 -3.34 -10.63 20.62
C ASN A 72 -2.62 -11.94 20.96
N LYS A 73 -1.36 -12.04 20.54
CA LYS A 73 -0.47 -13.11 21.00
C LYS A 73 -0.08 -12.74 22.42
N THR A 74 -0.85 -13.26 23.38
CA THR A 74 -0.42 -13.41 24.77
C THR A 74 0.76 -14.37 24.84
#